data_AF-A0A350J4V4-F1
#
_entry.id   AF-A0A350J4V4-F1
#
_cell.length_a   1.000
_cell.length_b   1.000
_cell.length_c   1.000
_cell.angle_alpha   90.00
_cell.angle_beta   90.00
_cell.angle_gamma   90.00
#
_symmetry.space_group_name_H-M   'P 1'
#
loop_
_entity.id
_entity.type
_entity.pdbx_description
1 polymer ?
#
loop_
_entity_poly.entity_id
_entity_poly.type
_entity_poly.pdbx_seq_one_letter_code
_entity_poly.pdbx_strand_id
1 'polypeptide(L)'
;PPPKPSDIAGPWESDTFAEDAKLSMAMLGAGYGIVFEPSALCYTQCPSTPTALLSQRYRWVRGNLQACGAAWNLWTHESDKKPNLGTWLMWFVVEAIVWPIIDVLSVVILVIMLAASDGISSAYMWYFVLLMADMSAAAFSAVSCRQPLHIIVFVPIYRLFYGILLEMNALFCMFDEARKAKMRW
;
A
#
# COMPACT_ATOMS: atom_id res chain seq x y z
N PRO A 1 6.72 29.04 -16.21
CA PRO A 1 6.42 28.97 -14.75
C PRO A 1 5.72 27.64 -14.50
N PRO A 2 5.99 26.93 -13.38
CA PRO A 2 5.24 25.72 -13.07
C PRO A 2 3.73 26.06 -12.94
N PRO A 3 2.82 25.16 -13.36
CA PRO A 3 1.38 25.37 -13.23
C PRO A 3 1.02 25.51 -11.75
N LYS A 4 0.11 26.42 -11.37
CA LYS A 4 -0.23 26.57 -9.95
C LYS A 4 -0.85 25.27 -9.43
N PRO A 5 -0.76 24.95 -8.13
CA PRO A 5 -1.40 23.75 -7.58
C PRO A 5 -2.91 23.69 -7.84
N SER A 6 -3.58 24.83 -7.98
CA SER A 6 -4.99 24.95 -8.37
C SER A 6 -5.30 24.54 -9.81
N ASP A 7 -4.28 24.55 -10.68
CA ASP A 7 -4.40 24.33 -12.12
C ASP A 7 -4.06 22.87 -12.49
N ILE A 8 -3.54 22.10 -11.53
CA ILE A 8 -3.34 20.65 -11.68
C ILE A 8 -4.72 20.01 -11.56
N ALA A 9 -5.11 19.24 -12.58
CA ALA A 9 -6.38 18.50 -12.60
C ALA A 9 -6.58 17.77 -11.26
N GLY A 10 -7.64 18.16 -10.56
CA GLY A 10 -7.85 17.86 -9.14
C GLY A 10 -8.58 16.54 -8.88
N PRO A 11 -8.94 16.28 -7.60
CA PRO A 11 -9.53 15.03 -7.11
C PRO A 11 -11.02 14.91 -7.46
N TRP A 12 -11.47 15.48 -8.57
CA TRP A 12 -12.88 15.46 -8.99
C TRP A 12 -13.08 14.72 -10.33
N GLU A 13 -12.03 14.05 -10.81
CA GLU A 13 -12.11 13.16 -11.95
C GLU A 13 -12.54 11.77 -11.49
N SER A 14 -13.71 11.32 -11.93
CA SER A 14 -14.35 10.03 -11.60
C SER A 14 -13.60 8.78 -12.10
N ASP A 15 -12.34 8.94 -12.50
CA ASP A 15 -11.57 7.96 -13.24
C ASP A 15 -10.77 7.03 -12.32
N THR A 16 -10.59 7.42 -11.05
CA THR A 16 -9.91 6.62 -10.04
C THR A 16 -10.63 6.68 -8.70
N PHE A 17 -10.54 5.58 -7.93
CA PHE A 17 -11.02 5.52 -6.56
C PHE A 17 -10.00 6.03 -5.53
N ALA A 18 -8.79 6.40 -5.98
CA ALA A 18 -7.73 7.04 -5.18
C ALA A 18 -7.36 8.40 -5.79
N GLU A 19 -8.31 9.32 -5.75
CA GLU A 19 -8.19 10.69 -6.29
C GLU A 19 -7.04 11.47 -5.65
N ASP A 20 -6.83 11.26 -4.34
CA ASP A 20 -5.76 11.84 -3.53
C ASP A 20 -4.36 11.36 -3.96
N ALA A 21 -4.20 10.05 -4.19
CA ALA A 21 -2.96 9.47 -4.66
C ALA A 21 -2.63 9.96 -6.08
N LYS A 22 -3.62 10.01 -6.99
CA LYS A 22 -3.44 10.53 -8.35
C LYS A 22 -3.01 11.99 -8.34
N LEU A 23 -3.66 12.84 -7.52
CA LEU A 23 -3.30 14.24 -7.36
C LEU A 23 -1.86 14.40 -6.87
N SER A 24 -1.46 13.61 -5.87
CA SER A 24 -0.11 13.61 -5.32
C SER A 24 0.94 13.29 -6.40
N MET A 25 0.69 12.27 -7.21
CA MET A 25 1.59 11.91 -8.32
C MET A 25 1.63 12.99 -9.41
N ALA A 26 0.50 13.62 -9.72
CA ALA A 26 0.44 14.74 -10.67
C ALA A 26 1.22 15.97 -10.15
N MET A 27 1.15 16.28 -8.86
CA MET A 27 1.95 17.33 -8.23
C MET A 27 3.46 17.04 -8.35
N LEU A 28 3.87 15.81 -8.08
CA LEU A 28 5.27 15.39 -8.27
C LEU A 28 5.72 15.51 -9.73
N GLY A 29 4.86 15.16 -10.69
CA GLY A 29 5.13 15.34 -12.13
C GLY A 29 5.25 16.81 -12.55
N ALA A 30 4.45 17.69 -11.95
CA ALA A 30 4.58 19.14 -12.13
C ALA A 30 5.84 19.74 -11.44
N GLY A 31 6.64 18.93 -10.75
CA GLY A 31 7.88 19.34 -10.10
C GLY A 31 7.69 19.88 -8.68
N TYR A 32 6.52 19.72 -8.08
CA TYR A 32 6.28 20.03 -6.67
C TYR A 32 6.87 18.97 -5.75
N GLY A 33 7.09 19.34 -4.49
CA GLY A 33 7.46 18.43 -3.43
C GLY A 33 6.25 18.04 -2.57
N ILE A 34 6.28 16.83 -2.02
CA ILE A 34 5.33 16.37 -1.00
C ILE A 34 6.06 16.32 0.33
N VAL A 35 5.41 16.83 1.37
CA VAL A 35 5.94 16.86 2.74
C VAL A 35 5.02 16.05 3.65
N PHE A 36 5.61 15.14 4.43
CA PHE A 36 4.91 14.41 5.48
C PHE A 36 4.98 15.19 6.79
N GLU A 37 3.83 15.55 7.37
CA GLU A 37 3.73 16.25 8.64
C GLU A 37 3.05 15.34 9.69
N PRO A 38 3.80 14.76 10.64
CA PRO A 38 3.25 13.82 11.63
C PRO A 38 2.31 14.48 12.65
N SER A 39 2.35 15.80 12.79
CA SER A 39 1.51 16.54 13.75
C SER A 39 0.17 17.00 13.15
N ALA A 40 -0.08 16.72 11.86
CA ALA A 40 -1.32 17.09 11.19
C ALA A 40 -2.50 16.29 11.78
N LEU A 41 -3.49 16.98 12.34
CA LEU A 41 -4.68 16.35 12.91
C LEU A 41 -5.70 16.06 11.81
N CYS A 42 -6.02 14.78 11.62
CA CYS A 42 -7.07 14.33 10.72
C CYS A 42 -8.07 13.46 11.49
N TYR A 43 -9.33 13.89 11.55
CA TYR A 43 -10.41 13.08 12.12
C TYR A 43 -10.92 12.14 11.04
N THR A 44 -10.69 10.84 11.23
CA THR A 44 -11.11 9.80 10.29
C THR A 44 -12.30 9.01 10.84
N GLN A 45 -13.23 8.66 9.97
CA GLN A 45 -14.28 7.71 10.31
C GLN A 45 -13.72 6.29 10.16
N CYS A 46 -13.65 5.56 11.27
CA CYS A 46 -13.24 4.17 11.25
C CYS A 46 -14.43 3.27 10.85
N PRO A 47 -14.27 2.34 9.91
CA PRO A 47 -15.32 1.37 9.60
C PRO A 47 -15.63 0.53 10.84
N SER A 48 -16.92 0.43 11.18
CA SER A 48 -17.39 -0.31 12.36
C SER A 48 -17.60 -1.80 12.13
N THR A 49 -17.54 -2.26 10.88
CA THR A 49 -17.76 -3.66 10.49
C THR A 49 -16.62 -4.19 9.62
N PRO A 50 -16.29 -5.50 9.71
CA PRO A 50 -15.27 -6.11 8.87
C PRO A 50 -15.57 -5.99 7.37
N THR A 51 -16.84 -6.08 6.98
CA THR A 51 -17.25 -5.92 5.57
C THR A 51 -17.00 -4.51 5.07
N ALA A 52 -17.36 -3.48 5.84
CA ALA A 52 -17.08 -2.09 5.47
C ALA A 52 -15.57 -1.82 5.37
N LEU A 53 -14.78 -2.40 6.28
CA LEU A 53 -13.32 -2.32 6.24
C LEU A 53 -12.75 -2.95 4.96
N LEU A 54 -13.16 -4.18 4.62
CA LEU A 54 -12.67 -4.86 3.43
C LEU A 54 -13.09 -4.13 2.15
N SER A 55 -14.32 -3.64 2.07
CA SER A 55 -14.79 -2.81 0.94
C SER A 55 -14.02 -1.49 0.82
N GLN A 56 -13.64 -0.86 1.94
CA GLN A 56 -12.77 0.32 1.91
C GLN A 56 -11.39 -0.03 1.38
N ARG A 57 -10.76 -1.08 1.92
CA ARG A 57 -9.42 -1.53 1.51
C ARG A 57 -9.40 -1.99 0.06
N TYR A 58 -10.48 -2.60 -0.42
CA TYR A 58 -10.62 -3.02 -1.82
C TYR A 58 -10.54 -1.81 -2.76
N ARG A 59 -11.29 -0.74 -2.46
CA ARG A 59 -11.24 0.52 -3.22
C ARG A 59 -9.85 1.16 -3.18
N TRP A 60 -9.20 1.17 -2.02
CA TRP A 60 -7.87 1.77 -1.88
C TRP A 60 -6.80 1.03 -2.69
N VAL A 61 -6.75 -0.30 -2.61
CA VAL A 61 -5.74 -1.08 -3.36
C VAL A 61 -5.95 -0.88 -4.86
N ARG A 62 -7.18 -0.99 -5.35
CA ARG A 62 -7.51 -0.79 -6.78
C ARG A 62 -7.22 0.63 -7.25
N GLY A 63 -7.60 1.64 -6.47
CA GLY A 63 -7.30 3.04 -6.76
C GLY A 63 -5.80 3.31 -6.80
N ASN A 64 -5.02 2.71 -5.89
CA ASN A 64 -3.56 2.81 -5.91
C ASN A 64 -2.96 2.17 -7.17
N LEU A 65 -3.44 1.01 -7.61
CA LEU A 65 -3.01 0.39 -8.87
C LEU A 65 -3.29 1.29 -10.08
N GLN A 66 -4.46 1.93 -10.11
CA GLN A 66 -4.84 2.90 -11.16
C GLN A 66 -3.95 4.15 -11.12
N ALA A 67 -3.67 4.68 -9.93
CA ALA A 67 -2.76 5.80 -9.74
C ALA A 67 -1.33 5.46 -10.14
N CYS A 68 -0.83 4.25 -9.83
CA CYS A 68 0.45 3.74 -10.32
C CYS A 68 0.51 3.75 -11.85
N GLY A 69 -0.53 3.24 -12.52
CA GLY A 69 -0.60 3.22 -13.98
C GLY A 69 -0.59 4.63 -14.59
N ALA A 70 -1.37 5.55 -14.03
CA ALA A 70 -1.40 6.95 -14.47
C ALA A 70 -0.04 7.64 -14.28
N ALA A 71 0.58 7.46 -13.11
CA ALA A 71 1.90 8.01 -12.81
C ALA A 71 3.01 7.40 -13.68
N TRP A 72 2.92 6.11 -13.99
CA TRP A 72 3.83 5.45 -14.93
C TRP A 72 3.74 6.02 -16.34
N ASN A 73 2.52 6.25 -16.83
CA ASN A 73 2.30 6.89 -18.13
C ASN A 73 2.88 8.30 -18.15
N LEU A 74 2.65 9.09 -17.09
CA LEU A 74 3.21 10.44 -16.94
C LEU A 74 4.74 10.42 -16.99
N TRP A 75 5.37 9.57 -16.18
CA TRP A 75 6.83 9.49 -16.09
C TRP A 75 7.52 8.98 -17.37
N THR A 76 6.83 8.16 -18.17
CA THR A 76 7.39 7.62 -19.43
C THR A 76 7.20 8.53 -20.63
N HIS A 77 6.13 9.34 -20.66
CA HIS A 77 5.81 10.22 -21.78
C HIS A 77 6.33 11.66 -21.62
N GLU A 78 6.68 12.08 -20.39
CA GLU A 78 7.33 13.36 -20.18
C GLU A 78 8.78 13.33 -20.70
N SER A 79 9.12 14.32 -21.53
CA SER A 79 10.48 14.47 -22.08
C SER A 79 11.51 14.87 -21.01
N ASP A 80 11.06 15.51 -19.92
CA ASP A 80 11.89 15.94 -18.80
C ASP A 80 11.51 15.16 -17.53
N LYS A 81 12.15 13.99 -17.36
CA LYS A 81 11.83 13.07 -16.25
C LYS A 81 12.11 13.73 -14.91
N LYS A 82 11.06 14.04 -14.14
CA LYS A 82 11.22 14.54 -12.77
C LYS A 82 11.73 13.42 -11.84
N PRO A 83 12.92 13.56 -11.21
CA PRO A 83 13.51 12.50 -10.39
C PRO A 83 12.67 12.19 -9.14
N ASN A 84 11.97 13.20 -8.59
CA ASN A 84 11.08 13.02 -7.45
C ASN A 84 9.89 12.11 -7.79
N LEU A 85 9.25 12.32 -8.96
CA LEU A 85 8.17 11.46 -9.43
C LEU A 85 8.66 10.02 -9.62
N GLY A 86 9.81 9.83 -10.27
CA GLY A 86 10.38 8.50 -10.50
C GLY A 86 10.66 7.76 -9.19
N THR A 87 11.27 8.42 -8.21
CA THR A 87 11.60 7.81 -6.90
C THR A 87 10.35 7.40 -6.14
N TRP A 88 9.36 8.30 -6.07
CA TRP A 88 8.07 8.01 -5.43
C TRP A 88 7.30 6.91 -6.16
N LEU A 89 7.29 6.91 -7.49
CA LEU A 89 6.65 5.88 -8.30
C LEU A 89 7.25 4.50 -8.03
N MET A 90 8.58 4.38 -7.94
CA MET A 90 9.21 3.08 -7.64
C MET A 90 8.79 2.56 -6.27
N TRP A 91 8.81 3.41 -5.24
CA TRP A 91 8.33 3.02 -3.91
C TRP A 91 6.85 2.65 -3.93
N PHE A 92 6.03 3.43 -4.63
CA PHE A 92 4.60 3.20 -4.72
C PHE A 92 4.26 1.88 -5.44
N VAL A 93 5.02 1.51 -6.48
CA VAL A 93 4.90 0.21 -7.15
C VAL A 93 5.33 -0.94 -6.24
N VAL A 94 6.42 -0.77 -5.48
CA VAL A 94 6.85 -1.79 -4.51
C VAL A 94 5.75 -2.06 -3.49
N GLU A 95 5.18 -1.02 -2.90
CA GLU A 95 4.12 -1.14 -1.90
C GLU A 95 2.80 -1.67 -2.50
N ALA A 96 2.37 -1.17 -3.65
CA ALA A 96 1.06 -1.51 -4.21
C ALA A 96 1.01 -2.89 -4.91
N ILE A 97 2.16 -3.39 -5.39
CA ILE A 97 2.21 -4.60 -6.23
C ILE A 97 3.19 -5.62 -5.66
N VAL A 98 4.44 -5.23 -5.40
CA VAL A 98 5.51 -6.19 -5.07
C VAL A 98 5.29 -6.80 -3.68
N TRP A 99 4.95 -5.98 -2.67
CA TRP A 99 4.71 -6.47 -1.31
C TRP A 99 3.57 -7.47 -1.19
N PRO A 100 2.35 -7.19 -1.70
CA PRO A 100 1.27 -8.17 -1.68
C PRO A 100 1.63 -9.50 -2.33
N ILE A 101 2.46 -9.50 -3.38
CA ILE A 101 2.94 -10.75 -4.02
C ILE A 101 3.91 -11.48 -3.09
N ILE A 102 4.88 -10.77 -2.49
CA ILE A 102 5.86 -11.37 -1.57
C ILE A 102 5.19 -11.96 -0.34
N ASP A 103 4.19 -11.30 0.22
CA ASP A 103 3.45 -11.81 1.40
C ASP A 103 2.76 -13.13 1.07
N VAL A 104 2.08 -13.19 -0.06
CA VAL A 104 1.37 -14.39 -0.52
C VAL A 104 2.34 -15.54 -0.80
N LEU A 105 3.46 -15.25 -1.47
CA LEU A 105 4.53 -16.23 -1.67
C LEU A 105 5.11 -16.71 -0.33
N SER A 106 5.26 -15.82 0.65
CA SER A 106 5.76 -16.14 1.98
C SER A 106 4.82 -17.09 2.72
N VAL A 107 3.50 -16.91 2.60
CA VAL A 107 2.48 -17.83 3.13
C VAL A 107 2.54 -19.18 2.42
N VAL A 108 2.66 -19.19 1.09
CA VAL A 108 2.79 -20.45 0.31
C VAL A 108 4.04 -21.23 0.73
N ILE A 109 5.19 -20.55 0.85
CA ILE A 109 6.44 -21.17 1.32
C ILE A 109 6.26 -21.75 2.73
N LEU A 110 5.61 -21.01 3.63
CA LEU A 110 5.35 -21.48 4.99
C LEU A 110 4.50 -22.77 4.98
N VAL A 111 3.45 -22.84 4.16
CA VAL A 111 2.60 -24.04 4.03
C VAL A 111 3.39 -25.23 3.48
N ILE A 112 4.24 -25.02 2.48
CA ILE A 112 5.10 -26.07 1.92
C ILE A 112 6.07 -26.60 2.97
N MET A 113 6.68 -25.71 3.76
CA MET A 113 7.57 -26.11 4.86
C MET A 113 6.84 -26.93 5.92
N LEU A 114 5.63 -26.54 6.30
CA LEU A 114 4.82 -27.29 7.28
C LEU A 114 4.38 -28.67 6.78
N ALA A 115 4.19 -28.82 5.47
CA ALA A 115 3.82 -30.09 4.85
C ALA A 115 5.01 -31.06 4.68
N ALA A 116 6.24 -30.56 4.74
CA ALA A 116 7.44 -31.39 4.68
C ALA A 116 7.69 -32.10 6.02
N SER A 117 8.07 -33.39 5.98
CA SER A 117 8.21 -34.27 7.15
C SER A 117 9.09 -33.71 8.27
N ASP A 118 10.16 -32.99 7.93
CA ASP A 118 11.12 -32.41 8.87
C ASP A 118 11.04 -30.86 8.91
N GLY A 119 10.04 -30.27 8.27
CA GLY A 119 9.98 -28.82 8.00
C GLY A 119 9.31 -27.98 9.09
N ILE A 120 8.85 -28.58 10.18
CA ILE A 120 8.19 -27.85 11.28
C ILE A 120 9.16 -26.86 11.94
N SER A 121 10.39 -27.29 12.25
CA SER A 121 11.37 -26.41 12.89
C SER A 121 11.78 -25.25 11.98
N SER A 122 11.92 -25.49 10.68
CA SER A 122 12.26 -24.44 9.71
C SER A 122 11.09 -23.48 9.50
N ALA A 123 9.85 -23.98 9.47
CA ALA A 123 8.65 -23.15 9.38
C ALA A 123 8.52 -22.19 10.57
N TYR A 124 8.78 -22.65 11.79
CA TYR A 124 8.77 -21.78 12.98
C TYR A 124 9.84 -20.69 12.91
N MET A 125 11.07 -21.04 12.52
CA MET A 125 12.15 -20.07 12.38
C MET A 125 11.85 -19.04 11.27
N TRP A 126 11.32 -19.50 10.13
CA TRP A 126 10.88 -18.64 9.04
C TRP A 126 9.82 -17.64 9.50
N TYR A 127 8.76 -18.13 10.14
CA TYR A 127 7.70 -17.26 10.67
C TYR A 127 8.22 -16.27 11.71
N PHE A 128 9.10 -16.72 12.61
CA PHE A 128 9.69 -15.88 13.65
C PHE A 128 10.51 -14.73 13.05
N VAL A 129 11.32 -15.00 12.02
CA VAL A 129 12.10 -13.96 11.33
C VAL A 129 11.18 -12.91 10.71
N LEU A 130 10.10 -13.33 10.05
CA LEU A 130 9.14 -12.39 9.44
C LEU A 130 8.41 -11.56 10.51
N LEU A 131 8.02 -12.17 11.63
CA LEU A 131 7.42 -11.45 12.74
C LEU A 131 8.37 -10.38 13.31
N MET A 132 9.66 -10.71 13.45
CA MET A 132 10.66 -9.75 13.91
C MET A 132 10.88 -8.61 12.91
N ALA A 133 10.81 -8.91 11.60
CA ALA A 133 10.85 -7.89 10.57
C ALA A 133 9.66 -6.92 10.67
N ASP A 134 8.44 -7.44 10.82
CA ASP A 134 7.24 -6.61 11.01
C ASP A 134 7.32 -5.76 12.27
N MET A 135 7.78 -6.34 13.39
CA MET A 135 7.94 -5.60 14.64
C MET A 135 8.97 -4.49 14.49
N SER A 136 10.03 -4.70 13.70
CA SER A 136 11.04 -3.69 13.40
C SER A 136 10.47 -2.57 12.51
N ALA A 137 9.69 -2.92 11.49
CA ALA A 137 9.00 -1.95 10.63
C ALA A 137 7.94 -1.13 11.40
N ALA A 138 7.19 -1.79 12.28
CA ALA A 138 6.23 -1.15 13.16
C ALA A 138 6.92 -0.21 14.17
N ALA A 139 8.06 -0.62 14.73
CA ALA A 139 8.85 0.22 15.62
C ALA A 139 9.38 1.47 14.90
N PHE A 140 9.94 1.30 13.71
CA PHE A 140 10.41 2.41 12.88
C PHE A 140 9.26 3.40 12.57
N SER A 141 8.09 2.87 12.19
CA SER A 141 6.91 3.66 11.88
C SER A 141 6.38 4.40 13.11
N ALA A 142 6.33 3.75 14.27
CA ALA A 142 5.89 4.36 15.52
C ALA A 142 6.82 5.50 15.94
N VAL A 143 8.14 5.32 15.86
CA VAL A 143 9.12 6.38 16.15
C VAL A 143 8.98 7.54 15.18
N SER A 144 8.89 7.26 13.87
CA SER A 144 8.80 8.27 12.82
C SER A 144 7.51 9.11 12.92
N CYS A 145 6.40 8.46 13.30
CA CYS A 145 5.09 9.10 13.47
C CYS A 145 4.83 9.64 14.88
N ARG A 146 5.85 9.63 15.78
CA ARG A 146 5.73 10.04 17.19
C ARG A 146 4.58 9.34 17.93
N GLN A 147 4.33 8.08 17.59
CA GLN A 147 3.31 7.23 18.20
C GLN A 147 3.90 6.41 19.36
N PRO A 148 3.07 6.01 20.34
CA PRO A 148 3.56 5.24 21.47
C PRO A 148 3.93 3.81 21.06
N LEU A 149 5.09 3.33 21.53
CA LEU A 149 5.66 2.03 21.14
C LEU A 149 4.85 0.82 21.59
N HIS A 150 3.97 0.96 22.59
CA HIS A 150 3.14 -0.17 23.05
C HIS A 150 2.22 -0.71 21.95
N ILE A 151 1.94 0.07 20.88
CA ILE A 151 1.14 -0.39 19.73
C ILE A 151 1.78 -1.62 19.05
N ILE A 152 3.11 -1.78 19.14
CA ILE A 152 3.84 -2.91 18.55
C ILE A 152 3.38 -4.26 19.13
N VAL A 153 2.82 -4.27 20.35
CA VAL A 153 2.26 -5.50 20.96
C VAL A 153 1.12 -6.10 20.14
N PHE A 154 0.47 -5.31 19.29
CA PHE A 154 -0.60 -5.77 18.41
C PHE A 154 -0.08 -6.39 17.11
N VAL A 155 1.20 -6.27 16.77
CA VAL A 155 1.79 -6.82 15.53
C VAL A 155 1.56 -8.34 15.38
N PRO A 156 1.75 -9.18 16.43
CA PRO A 156 1.45 -10.61 16.31
C PRO A 156 -0.03 -10.88 15.99
N ILE A 157 -0.95 -10.13 16.59
CA ILE A 157 -2.40 -10.24 16.34
C ILE A 157 -2.73 -9.76 14.93
N TYR A 158 -2.11 -8.65 14.50
CA TYR A 158 -2.21 -8.13 13.15
C TYR A 158 -1.78 -9.20 12.14
N ARG A 159 -0.58 -9.77 12.28
CA ARG A 159 -0.02 -10.74 11.33
C ARG A 159 -0.86 -12.01 11.19
N LEU A 160 -1.36 -12.54 12.30
CA LEU A 160 -2.11 -13.81 12.29
C LEU A 160 -3.52 -13.72 11.71
N PHE A 161 -4.16 -12.54 11.79
CA PHE A 161 -5.57 -12.40 11.41
C PHE A 161 -5.78 -11.26 10.41
N TYR A 162 -5.42 -10.05 10.79
CA TYR A 162 -5.76 -8.85 10.05
C TYR A 162 -4.94 -8.73 8.75
N GLY A 163 -3.64 -9.04 8.79
CA GLY A 163 -2.73 -9.05 7.65
C GLY A 163 -3.20 -10.00 6.56
N ILE A 164 -3.44 -11.27 6.92
CA ILE A 164 -3.93 -12.30 5.98
C ILE A 164 -5.24 -11.85 5.29
N LEU A 165 -6.20 -11.30 6.05
CA LEU A 165 -7.44 -10.81 5.47
C LEU A 165 -7.22 -9.68 4.44
N LEU A 166 -6.31 -8.76 4.74
CA LEU A 166 -5.96 -7.67 3.82
C LEU A 166 -5.18 -8.15 2.60
N GLU A 167 -4.25 -9.09 2.77
CA GLU A 167 -3.47 -9.69 1.69
C GLU A 167 -4.37 -10.44 0.71
N MET A 168 -5.32 -11.24 1.22
CA MET A 168 -6.32 -11.91 0.37
C MET A 168 -7.15 -10.89 -0.41
N ASN A 169 -7.57 -9.80 0.26
CA ASN A 169 -8.31 -8.73 -0.41
C ASN A 169 -7.45 -8.05 -1.50
N ALA A 170 -6.17 -7.82 -1.24
CA ALA A 170 -5.23 -7.24 -2.21
C ALA A 170 -5.02 -8.15 -3.43
N LEU A 171 -4.92 -9.47 -3.22
CA LEU A 171 -4.88 -10.45 -4.31
C LEU A 171 -6.11 -10.37 -5.22
N PHE A 172 -7.31 -10.39 -4.63
CA PHE A 172 -8.55 -10.26 -5.39
C PHE A 172 -8.60 -8.94 -6.16
N CYS A 173 -8.14 -7.84 -5.53
CA CYS A 173 -8.03 -6.54 -6.20
C CYS A 173 -7.11 -6.58 -7.42
N MET A 174 -5.89 -7.13 -7.27
CA MET A 174 -4.93 -7.22 -8.36
C MET A 174 -5.48 -8.06 -9.52
N PHE A 175 -6.14 -9.16 -9.20
CA PHE A 175 -6.76 -10.03 -10.19
C PHE A 175 -7.93 -9.36 -10.92
N ASP A 176 -8.79 -8.66 -10.19
CA ASP A 176 -9.92 -7.94 -10.77
C ASP A 176 -9.46 -6.74 -11.62
N GLU A 177 -8.42 -6.02 -11.21
CA GLU A 177 -7.82 -4.95 -12.01
C GLU A 177 -7.17 -5.51 -13.29
N ALA A 178 -6.45 -6.64 -13.19
CA ALA A 178 -5.90 -7.33 -14.36
C ALA A 178 -7.00 -7.76 -15.37
N ARG A 179 -8.19 -8.12 -14.86
CA ARG A 179 -9.37 -8.43 -15.67
C ARG A 179 -10.15 -7.21 -16.14
N LYS A 180 -9.75 -6.00 -15.74
CA LYS A 180 -10.49 -4.74 -15.96
C LYS A 180 -11.94 -4.84 -15.48
N ALA A 181 -12.17 -5.55 -14.37
CA ALA A 181 -13.50 -5.71 -13.79
C ALA A 181 -14.03 -4.33 -13.34
N LYS A 182 -15.28 -4.04 -13.71
CA LYS A 182 -15.93 -2.77 -13.35
C LYS A 182 -16.08 -2.67 -11.84
N MET A 183 -15.53 -1.61 -11.26
CA MET A 183 -15.78 -1.25 -9.87
C MET A 183 -16.98 -0.31 -9.80
N ARG A 184 -17.81 -0.45 -8.77
CA ARG A 184 -18.87 0.49 -8.42
C ARG A 184 -18.56 1.10 -7.05
N TRP A 185 -18.97 2.34 -6.87
CA TRP A 185 -18.98 3.02 -5.58
C TRP A 185 -19.92 2.33 -4.60
#